data_AF-A0A669DGJ8-F1
#
_entry.id   AF-A0A669DGJ8-F1
#
_cell.length_a   1.000
_cell.length_b   1.000
_cell.length_c   1.000
_cell.angle_alpha   90.00
_cell.angle_beta   90.00
_cell.angle_gamma   90.00
#
_symmetry.space_group_name_H-M   'P 1'
#
loop_
_entity.id
_entity.type
_entity.pdbx_description
1 polymer ?
#
loop_
_entity_poly.entity_id
_entity_poly.type
_entity_poly.pdbx_seq_one_letter_code
_entity_poly.pdbx_strand_id
1 'polypeptide(L)'
;METRSMKTQLCGFRVSSSRSAVRAPVPEMWLFCFLLCSLAASLQARLTVSPSSSQIFKGDFVSLSCEEDDSSAGWTLRRNTSKGQRTQCGDGWGEGAGSSCNINMMVYHDSGVYWCESREGPISNMVNLTVTGGSVILQSPVLPVMEGDDVTLLCKTKTTPSNLPAAFYKDGSLIRKQPTGHMTIQHVSRSDEGLYKCDISGHGESPSSWITVTDKHTTTPPPTSTPPPTSTSNPASDTDPAAVRT
;
A
#
# COMPACT_ATOMS: atom_id res chain seq x y z
N MET A 1 -19.35 -40.88 7.42
CA MET A 1 -18.14 -41.09 6.60
C MET A 1 -17.07 -40.19 7.18
N GLU A 2 -16.18 -40.82 7.91
CA GLU A 2 -15.22 -40.21 8.83
C GLU A 2 -13.86 -40.19 8.12
N THR A 3 -13.33 -39.00 7.84
CA THR A 3 -12.02 -38.85 7.21
C THR A 3 -10.93 -38.90 8.28
N ARG A 4 -10.20 -40.02 8.25
CA ARG A 4 -8.95 -40.29 8.97
C ARG A 4 -7.93 -39.17 8.76
N SER A 5 -7.44 -38.62 9.87
CA SER A 5 -6.16 -37.93 9.95
C SER A 5 -5.05 -38.97 10.16
N MET A 6 -4.12 -39.08 9.22
CA MET A 6 -2.94 -39.95 9.32
C MET A 6 -1.85 -39.25 10.15
N LYS A 7 -1.39 -39.96 11.19
CA LYS A 7 -0.28 -39.62 12.07
C LYS A 7 1.02 -39.45 11.29
N THR A 8 1.85 -38.49 11.71
CA THR A 8 3.31 -38.67 11.69
C THR A 8 3.88 -38.37 13.07
N GLN A 9 4.66 -39.33 13.52
CA GLN A 9 5.18 -39.58 14.84
C GLN A 9 6.50 -38.81 15.01
N LEU A 10 6.65 -38.03 16.08
CA LEU A 10 7.96 -37.53 16.51
C LEU A 10 8.42 -38.26 17.78
N CYS A 11 9.68 -38.68 17.72
CA CYS A 11 10.42 -39.43 18.74
C CYS A 11 10.31 -38.85 20.14
N GLY A 12 10.17 -39.76 21.12
CA GLY A 12 10.36 -39.46 22.52
C GLY A 12 11.83 -39.24 22.87
N PHE A 13 12.09 -38.24 23.70
CA PHE A 13 13.29 -38.16 24.52
C PHE A 13 12.88 -37.76 25.94
N ARG A 14 13.25 -38.60 26.91
CA ARG A 14 13.22 -38.26 28.34
C ARG A 14 14.29 -37.20 28.58
N VAL A 15 13.92 -36.07 29.20
CA VAL A 15 14.89 -35.10 29.74
C VAL A 15 15.21 -35.51 31.17
N SER A 16 16.41 -36.04 31.41
CA SER A 16 16.99 -36.05 32.76
C SER A 16 17.72 -34.73 32.98
N SER A 17 17.36 -34.02 34.05
CA SER A 17 18.02 -32.80 34.48
C SER A 17 19.38 -33.13 35.11
N SER A 18 20.45 -32.57 34.54
CA SER A 18 21.75 -32.45 35.22
C SER A 18 22.35 -31.09 34.85
N ARG A 19 22.40 -30.19 35.83
CA ARG A 19 22.99 -28.85 35.70
C ARG A 19 24.51 -28.98 35.63
N SER A 20 25.10 -28.48 34.56
CA SER A 20 26.48 -27.99 34.55
C SER A 20 26.55 -26.77 33.63
N ALA A 21 26.92 -25.64 34.21
CA ALA A 21 27.03 -24.36 33.53
C ALA A 21 28.30 -24.32 32.68
N VAL A 22 28.15 -24.19 31.36
CA VAL A 22 29.22 -23.75 30.47
C VAL A 22 28.86 -22.34 30.00
N ARG A 23 29.72 -21.39 30.36
CA ARG A 23 29.62 -19.97 29.99
C ARG A 23 29.99 -19.83 28.51
N ALA A 24 29.00 -19.56 27.65
CA ALA A 24 29.22 -19.17 26.26
C ALA A 24 29.08 -17.64 26.10
N PRO A 25 29.97 -16.96 25.35
CA PRO A 25 29.82 -15.54 25.05
C PRO A 25 28.99 -15.38 23.77
N VAL A 26 27.76 -14.87 23.86
CA VAL A 26 26.96 -14.50 22.67
C VAL A 26 26.18 -13.19 22.89
N PRO A 27 26.85 -12.01 22.90
CA PRO A 27 26.15 -10.73 22.79
C PRO A 27 26.06 -10.22 21.33
N GLU A 28 26.86 -10.76 20.41
CA GLU A 28 26.96 -10.24 19.03
C GLU A 28 25.80 -10.71 18.13
N MET A 29 25.25 -11.89 18.36
CA MET A 29 24.24 -12.51 17.48
C MET A 29 22.89 -11.76 17.48
N TRP A 30 22.59 -11.01 18.55
CA TRP A 30 21.40 -10.17 18.65
C TRP A 30 21.55 -8.88 17.86
N LEU A 31 22.72 -8.24 17.91
CA LEU A 31 23.03 -7.03 17.13
C LEU A 31 23.01 -7.33 15.62
N PHE A 32 23.54 -8.48 15.19
CA PHE A 32 23.42 -8.92 13.79
C PHE A 32 21.98 -9.20 13.38
N CYS A 33 21.16 -9.79 14.25
CA CYS A 33 19.74 -10.06 13.95
C CYS A 33 18.92 -8.76 13.86
N PHE A 34 19.19 -7.78 14.72
CA PHE A 34 18.59 -6.44 14.63
C PHE A 34 19.10 -5.65 13.42
N LEU A 35 20.39 -5.70 13.06
CA LEU A 35 20.89 -5.07 11.82
C LEU A 35 20.34 -5.74 10.55
N LEU A 36 20.24 -7.07 10.52
CA LEU A 36 19.62 -7.82 9.42
C LEU A 36 18.11 -7.54 9.32
N CYS A 37 17.41 -7.35 10.44
CA CYS A 37 15.99 -6.98 10.44
C CYS A 37 15.77 -5.50 10.11
N SER A 38 16.75 -4.63 10.36
CA SER A 38 16.71 -3.19 10.00
C SER A 38 17.03 -2.95 8.53
N LEU A 39 17.82 -3.82 7.89
CA LEU A 39 18.00 -3.83 6.43
C LEU A 39 16.85 -4.53 5.69
N ALA A 40 15.95 -5.21 6.38
CA ALA A 40 14.80 -5.89 5.80
C ALA A 40 13.58 -4.94 5.66
N ALA A 41 13.80 -3.68 5.27
CA ALA A 41 12.74 -2.95 4.58
C ALA A 41 12.49 -3.73 3.28
N SER A 42 11.44 -4.55 3.28
CA SER A 42 11.18 -5.48 2.18
C SER A 42 11.00 -4.69 0.89
N LEU A 43 11.94 -4.84 -0.04
CA LEU A 43 11.91 -4.29 -1.38
C LEU A 43 10.79 -5.00 -2.17
N GLN A 44 9.53 -4.61 -1.93
CA GLN A 44 8.38 -5.17 -2.62
C GLN A 44 8.02 -4.27 -3.80
N ALA A 45 7.91 -4.82 -5.00
CA ALA A 45 7.41 -4.07 -6.13
C ALA A 45 5.96 -3.62 -5.89
N ARG A 46 5.63 -2.46 -6.45
CA ARG A 46 4.30 -1.88 -6.42
C ARG A 46 3.70 -1.92 -7.82
N LEU A 47 2.55 -2.59 -7.97
CA LEU A 47 1.81 -2.59 -9.23
C LEU A 47 1.04 -1.27 -9.36
N THR A 48 1.31 -0.53 -10.44
CA THR A 48 0.58 0.67 -10.84
C THR A 48 -0.19 0.45 -12.14
N VAL A 49 -1.26 1.24 -12.33
CA VAL A 49 -2.16 1.16 -13.49
C VAL A 49 -2.25 2.54 -14.13
N SER A 50 -2.06 2.60 -15.44
CA SER A 50 -2.18 3.82 -16.22
C SER A 50 -3.20 3.65 -17.36
N PRO A 51 -4.25 4.48 -17.43
CA PRO A 51 -4.64 5.50 -16.44
C PRO A 51 -5.05 4.87 -15.09
N SER A 52 -4.89 5.62 -13.99
CA SER A 52 -5.22 5.14 -12.63
C SER A 52 -6.73 4.99 -12.44
N SER A 53 -7.26 3.81 -12.81
CA SER A 53 -8.67 3.42 -12.71
C SER A 53 -8.81 1.91 -12.57
N SER A 54 -9.72 1.45 -11.71
CA SER A 54 -10.16 0.05 -11.65
C SER A 54 -11.28 -0.25 -12.65
N GLN A 55 -11.96 0.79 -13.13
CA GLN A 55 -13.06 0.70 -14.09
C GLN A 55 -12.55 1.11 -15.47
N ILE A 56 -12.68 0.22 -16.45
CA ILE A 56 -12.10 0.38 -17.78
C ILE A 56 -13.20 0.24 -18.82
N PHE A 57 -13.24 1.08 -19.85
CA PHE A 57 -14.18 0.85 -20.95
C PHE A 57 -13.69 -0.28 -21.86
N LYS A 58 -14.64 -1.03 -22.42
CA LYS A 58 -14.31 -1.95 -23.52
C LYS A 58 -13.68 -1.17 -24.68
N GLY A 59 -12.48 -1.58 -25.06
CA GLY A 59 -11.66 -0.98 -26.12
C GLY A 59 -10.54 -0.07 -25.62
N ASP A 60 -10.47 0.22 -24.31
CA ASP A 60 -9.43 1.07 -23.76
C ASP A 60 -8.05 0.40 -23.81
N PHE A 61 -7.03 1.25 -23.94
CA PHE A 61 -5.63 0.89 -23.70
C PHE A 61 -5.33 1.02 -22.20
N VAL A 62 -4.63 0.03 -21.64
CA VAL A 62 -4.17 0.05 -20.24
C VAL A 62 -2.71 -0.37 -20.19
N SER A 63 -1.90 0.35 -19.44
CA SER A 63 -0.54 -0.04 -19.09
C SER A 63 -0.46 -0.40 -17.61
N LEU A 64 0.07 -1.58 -17.31
CA LEU A 64 0.31 -2.10 -15.96
C LEU A 64 1.80 -2.11 -15.71
N SER A 65 2.30 -1.50 -14.64
CA SER A 65 3.74 -1.40 -14.38
C SER A 65 4.10 -1.91 -12.99
N CYS A 66 5.17 -2.71 -12.91
CA CYS A 66 5.81 -3.07 -11.66
C CYS A 66 6.85 -2.00 -11.33
N GLU A 67 6.55 -1.10 -10.41
CA GLU A 67 7.49 -0.09 -9.91
C GLU A 67 8.37 -0.72 -8.82
N GLU A 68 9.68 -0.56 -8.96
CA GLU A 68 10.72 -1.04 -8.04
C GLU A 68 11.51 0.16 -7.50
N ASP A 69 11.98 0.07 -6.25
CA ASP A 69 12.94 1.04 -5.70
C ASP A 69 14.39 0.74 -6.15
N ASP A 70 14.73 -0.51 -6.50
CA ASP A 70 16.03 -0.91 -7.06
C ASP A 70 15.89 -2.05 -8.11
N SER A 71 16.24 -1.72 -9.37
CA SER A 71 15.98 -2.41 -10.66
C SER A 71 16.61 -3.82 -10.87
N SER A 72 16.36 -4.84 -10.04
CA SER A 72 17.03 -6.15 -10.23
C SER A 72 16.20 -7.42 -10.08
N ALA A 73 14.95 -7.37 -9.62
CA ALA A 73 14.24 -8.59 -9.22
C ALA A 73 13.48 -9.30 -10.36
N GLY A 74 13.41 -8.71 -11.57
CA GLY A 74 12.87 -9.40 -12.75
C GLY A 74 11.42 -9.86 -12.57
N TRP A 75 10.54 -8.94 -12.16
CA TRP A 75 9.13 -9.21 -11.87
C TRP A 75 8.36 -9.63 -13.11
N THR A 76 7.45 -10.58 -12.90
CA THR A 76 6.54 -11.06 -13.94
C THR A 76 5.13 -10.56 -13.65
N LEU A 77 4.54 -9.83 -14.60
CA LEU A 77 3.15 -9.43 -14.49
C LEU A 77 2.23 -10.64 -14.73
N ARG A 78 1.39 -10.93 -13.73
CA ARG A 78 0.44 -12.04 -13.71
C ARG A 78 -0.99 -11.54 -13.67
N ARG A 79 -1.92 -12.39 -14.13
CA ARG A 79 -3.36 -12.16 -13.94
C ARG A 79 -4.16 -13.44 -13.73
N ASN A 80 -5.31 -13.28 -13.08
CA ASN A 80 -6.41 -14.24 -13.04
C ASN A 80 -7.63 -13.61 -13.69
N THR A 81 -8.11 -14.21 -14.79
CA THR A 81 -9.31 -13.75 -15.50
C THR A 81 -10.18 -14.94 -15.90
N SER A 82 -11.30 -14.66 -16.57
CA SER A 82 -12.14 -15.71 -17.16
C SER A 82 -11.45 -16.54 -18.25
N LYS A 83 -10.37 -16.04 -18.87
CA LYS A 83 -9.61 -16.75 -19.91
C LYS A 83 -8.59 -17.75 -19.35
N GLY A 84 -8.16 -17.57 -18.11
CA GLY A 84 -7.10 -18.38 -17.54
C GLY A 84 -6.69 -17.91 -16.15
N GLN A 85 -5.99 -18.78 -15.44
CA GLN A 85 -5.47 -18.52 -14.10
C GLN A 85 -3.94 -18.43 -14.16
N ARG A 86 -3.39 -17.42 -13.49
CA ARG A 86 -1.96 -17.13 -13.30
C ARG A 86 -1.18 -17.04 -14.63
N THR A 87 -1.83 -16.54 -15.68
CA THR A 87 -1.21 -16.28 -16.98
C THR A 87 -0.23 -15.12 -16.87
N GLN A 88 0.84 -15.15 -17.67
CA GLN A 88 1.90 -14.12 -17.68
C GLN A 88 1.72 -13.17 -18.87
N CYS A 89 2.10 -11.89 -18.70
CA CYS A 89 2.10 -10.93 -19.82
C CYS A 89 2.98 -11.43 -20.98
N GLY A 90 2.48 -11.29 -22.21
CA GLY A 90 3.08 -11.85 -23.43
C GLY A 90 2.62 -13.26 -23.77
N ASP A 91 1.98 -13.98 -22.84
CA ASP A 91 1.40 -15.31 -23.07
C ASP A 91 -0.03 -15.19 -23.61
N GLY A 92 -0.15 -14.67 -24.84
CA GLY A 92 -1.44 -14.48 -25.52
C GLY A 92 -2.28 -13.31 -25.00
N TRP A 93 -1.72 -12.46 -24.15
CA TRP A 93 -2.31 -11.19 -23.74
C TRP A 93 -1.23 -10.20 -23.31
N GLY A 94 -1.49 -8.93 -23.58
CA GLY A 94 -0.55 -7.86 -23.26
C GLY A 94 0.78 -7.97 -24.02
N GLU A 95 1.50 -6.86 -24.08
CA GLU A 95 2.81 -6.75 -24.68
C GLU A 95 3.77 -6.21 -23.63
N GLY A 96 4.84 -6.97 -23.35
CA GLY A 96 5.87 -6.54 -22.41
C GLY A 96 6.62 -5.32 -22.94
N ALA A 97 6.79 -4.31 -22.09
CA ALA A 97 7.52 -3.07 -22.36
C ALA A 97 8.34 -2.68 -21.13
N GLY A 98 9.51 -3.31 -20.95
CA GLY A 98 10.33 -3.14 -19.74
C GLY A 98 9.65 -3.76 -18.52
N SER A 99 9.48 -2.98 -17.45
CA SER A 99 8.73 -3.38 -16.25
C SER A 99 7.21 -3.25 -16.40
N SER A 100 6.74 -2.81 -17.57
CA SER A 100 5.32 -2.64 -17.87
C SER A 100 4.78 -3.71 -18.83
N CYS A 101 3.46 -3.87 -18.80
CA CYS A 101 2.68 -4.70 -19.70
C CYS A 101 1.56 -3.85 -20.29
N ASN A 102 1.58 -3.70 -21.61
CA ASN A 102 0.62 -2.88 -22.35
C ASN A 102 -0.49 -3.75 -22.91
N ILE A 103 -1.74 -3.43 -22.59
CA ILE A 103 -2.92 -4.10 -23.12
C ILE A 103 -3.60 -3.13 -24.08
N ASN A 104 -3.45 -3.42 -25.38
CA ASN A 104 -3.90 -2.51 -26.44
C ASN A 104 -5.43 -2.36 -26.52
N MET A 105 -6.17 -3.42 -26.21
CA MET A 105 -7.63 -3.41 -26.31
C MET A 105 -8.26 -4.25 -25.21
N MET A 106 -8.75 -3.60 -24.16
CA MET A 106 -9.44 -4.26 -23.05
C MET A 106 -10.80 -4.82 -23.48
N VAL A 107 -11.04 -6.12 -23.27
CA VAL A 107 -12.34 -6.76 -23.48
C VAL A 107 -12.91 -7.32 -22.19
N TYR A 108 -14.21 -7.62 -22.15
CA TYR A 108 -14.91 -8.08 -20.93
C TYR A 108 -14.19 -9.23 -20.20
N HIS A 109 -13.65 -10.16 -20.98
CA HIS A 109 -12.92 -11.33 -20.48
C HIS A 109 -11.57 -11.03 -19.83
N ASP A 110 -11.04 -9.81 -20.00
CA ASP A 110 -9.83 -9.34 -19.32
C ASP A 110 -10.14 -8.77 -17.94
N SER A 111 -11.40 -8.69 -17.52
CA SER A 111 -11.73 -8.38 -16.12
C SER A 111 -11.15 -9.44 -15.18
N GLY A 112 -10.58 -9.00 -14.06
CA GLY A 112 -9.94 -9.88 -13.11
C GLY A 112 -8.86 -9.21 -12.27
N VAL A 113 -8.07 -10.04 -11.59
CA VAL A 113 -7.06 -9.59 -10.63
C VAL A 113 -5.67 -9.65 -11.27
N TYR A 114 -4.89 -8.60 -11.07
CA TYR A 114 -3.55 -8.39 -11.62
C TYR A 114 -2.55 -8.15 -10.50
N TRP A 115 -1.33 -8.68 -10.63
CA TRP A 115 -0.23 -8.49 -9.67
C TRP A 115 1.13 -8.72 -10.33
N CYS A 116 2.19 -8.21 -9.72
CA CYS A 116 3.57 -8.54 -10.05
C CYS A 116 4.03 -9.70 -9.15
N GLU A 117 4.74 -10.66 -9.73
CA GLU A 117 5.30 -11.81 -9.02
C GLU A 117 6.82 -11.88 -9.26
N SER A 118 7.61 -11.96 -8.18
CA SER A 118 9.06 -12.12 -8.25
C SER A 118 9.43 -13.59 -8.44
N ARG A 119 10.67 -13.86 -8.86
CA ARG A 119 11.17 -15.25 -9.03
C ARG A 119 11.28 -16.00 -7.71
N GLU A 120 11.49 -15.26 -6.63
CA GLU A 120 11.70 -15.75 -5.26
C GLU A 120 10.38 -15.99 -4.52
N GLY A 121 9.23 -15.62 -5.10
CA GLY A 121 7.89 -15.87 -4.56
C GLY A 121 7.13 -14.66 -3.99
N PRO A 122 7.75 -13.55 -3.54
CA PRO A 122 7.02 -12.33 -3.21
C PRO A 122 6.11 -11.83 -4.33
N ILE A 123 4.97 -11.26 -3.94
CA ILE A 123 4.02 -10.61 -4.85
C ILE A 123 3.81 -9.15 -4.44
N SER A 124 3.47 -8.30 -5.41
CA SER A 124 3.05 -6.92 -5.16
C SER A 124 1.65 -6.85 -4.57
N ASN A 125 1.16 -5.62 -4.36
CA ASN A 125 -0.27 -5.38 -4.25
C ASN A 125 -1.03 -5.98 -5.44
N MET A 126 -2.28 -6.38 -5.19
CA MET A 126 -3.20 -6.85 -6.21
C MET A 126 -4.15 -5.72 -6.62
N VAL A 127 -4.44 -5.64 -7.91
CA VAL A 127 -5.44 -4.70 -8.45
C VAL A 127 -6.52 -5.47 -9.17
N ASN A 128 -7.78 -5.18 -8.86
CA ASN A 128 -8.93 -5.74 -9.56
C ASN A 128 -9.39 -4.75 -10.65
N LEU A 129 -9.28 -5.16 -11.91
CA LEU A 129 -9.75 -4.39 -13.05
C LEU A 129 -11.08 -4.96 -13.56
N THR A 130 -12.04 -4.07 -13.78
CA THR A 130 -13.35 -4.41 -14.33
C THR A 130 -13.55 -3.67 -15.65
N VAL A 131 -13.75 -4.43 -16.72
CA VAL A 131 -14.13 -3.87 -18.02
C VAL A 131 -15.64 -3.70 -18.04
N THR A 132 -16.10 -2.45 -18.08
CA THR A 132 -17.52 -2.11 -17.99
C THR A 132 -18.16 -2.06 -19.38
N GLY A 133 -19.43 -2.46 -19.43
CA GLY A 133 -20.30 -2.25 -20.60
C GLY A 133 -21.11 -0.95 -20.53
N GLY A 134 -20.92 -0.17 -19.46
CA GLY A 134 -21.64 1.09 -19.24
C GLY A 134 -21.06 2.24 -20.07
N SER A 135 -21.79 3.35 -20.08
CA SER A 135 -21.40 4.58 -20.78
C SER A 135 -20.55 5.52 -19.94
N VAL A 136 -20.48 5.30 -18.63
CA VAL A 136 -19.81 6.17 -17.65
C VAL A 136 -18.92 5.34 -16.73
N ILE A 137 -17.72 5.85 -16.42
CA ILE A 137 -16.80 5.29 -15.41
C ILE A 137 -16.33 6.37 -14.46
N LEU A 138 -15.98 5.95 -13.24
CA LEU A 138 -15.24 6.76 -12.29
C LEU A 138 -13.77 6.36 -12.32
N GLN A 139 -12.93 7.20 -12.90
CA GLN A 139 -11.49 7.10 -12.79
C GLN A 139 -11.07 7.60 -11.40
N SER A 140 -10.62 6.66 -10.56
CA SER A 140 -10.24 6.86 -9.16
C SER A 140 -8.96 6.07 -8.86
N PRO A 141 -8.13 6.50 -7.88
CA PRO A 141 -6.90 5.79 -7.54
C PRO A 141 -7.15 4.32 -7.23
N VAL A 142 -6.37 3.44 -7.85
CA VAL A 142 -6.42 1.99 -7.60
C VAL A 142 -5.64 1.57 -6.36
N LEU A 143 -4.83 2.47 -5.83
CA LEU A 143 -3.98 2.25 -4.66
C LEU A 143 -4.47 3.12 -3.48
N PRO A 144 -4.17 2.70 -2.24
CA PRO A 144 -4.44 3.52 -1.08
C PRO A 144 -3.81 4.90 -1.19
N VAL A 145 -4.55 5.91 -0.76
CA VAL A 145 -4.15 7.31 -0.78
C VAL A 145 -3.60 7.67 0.60
N MET A 146 -2.47 8.36 0.69
CA MET A 146 -1.94 8.78 1.99
C MET A 146 -2.66 10.03 2.52
N GLU A 147 -2.78 10.13 3.84
CA GLU A 147 -3.31 11.35 4.46
C GLU A 147 -2.47 12.58 4.12
N GLY A 148 -3.17 13.68 3.83
CA GLY A 148 -2.61 14.95 3.41
C GLY A 148 -2.36 15.08 1.91
N ASP A 149 -2.44 13.98 1.14
CA ASP A 149 -2.32 14.03 -0.32
C ASP A 149 -3.60 14.60 -0.97
N ASP A 150 -3.47 15.09 -2.19
CA ASP A 150 -4.59 15.52 -3.01
C ASP A 150 -4.98 14.43 -4.01
N VAL A 151 -6.27 14.12 -4.10
CA VAL A 151 -6.81 13.13 -5.04
C VAL A 151 -7.77 13.77 -6.00
N THR A 152 -7.58 13.51 -7.29
CA THR A 152 -8.52 13.92 -8.32
C THR A 152 -9.29 12.71 -8.86
N LEU A 153 -10.61 12.77 -8.72
CA LEU A 153 -11.56 11.84 -9.32
C LEU A 153 -12.06 12.41 -10.64
N LEU A 154 -12.13 11.56 -11.65
CA LEU A 154 -12.55 11.95 -12.99
C LEU A 154 -13.73 11.09 -13.43
N CYS A 155 -14.88 11.72 -13.68
CA CYS A 155 -16.04 11.08 -14.26
C CYS A 155 -15.97 11.18 -15.78
N LYS A 156 -15.90 10.04 -16.46
CA LYS A 156 -15.72 10.00 -17.92
C LYS A 156 -16.90 9.32 -18.57
N THR A 157 -17.37 9.88 -19.69
CA THR A 157 -18.18 9.13 -20.63
C THR A 157 -17.30 8.47 -21.70
N LYS A 158 -17.82 7.39 -22.29
CA LYS A 158 -17.19 6.74 -23.45
C LYS A 158 -17.22 7.59 -24.72
N THR A 159 -18.22 8.48 -24.82
CA THR A 159 -18.46 9.34 -25.99
C THR A 159 -17.67 10.64 -25.90
N THR A 160 -17.40 11.28 -27.05
CA THR A 160 -16.77 12.60 -27.09
C THR A 160 -17.82 13.72 -27.10
N PRO A 161 -17.63 14.81 -26.31
CA PRO A 161 -16.55 15.03 -25.35
C PRO A 161 -16.69 14.13 -24.11
N SER A 162 -15.56 13.58 -23.62
CA SER A 162 -15.56 12.61 -22.51
C SER A 162 -15.83 13.26 -21.15
N ASN A 163 -15.55 14.55 -21.04
CA ASN A 163 -15.56 15.32 -19.80
C ASN A 163 -16.81 16.22 -19.81
N LEU A 164 -17.86 15.76 -19.15
CA LEU A 164 -19.15 16.41 -19.06
C LEU A 164 -19.46 16.80 -17.61
N PRO A 165 -20.41 17.72 -17.38
CA PRO A 165 -20.89 18.02 -16.04
C PRO A 165 -21.33 16.74 -15.32
N ALA A 166 -20.76 16.49 -14.13
CA ALA A 166 -21.01 15.28 -13.37
C ALA A 166 -21.34 15.58 -11.91
N ALA A 167 -22.26 14.79 -11.34
CA ALA A 167 -22.54 14.74 -9.91
C ALA A 167 -21.70 13.62 -9.27
N PHE A 168 -21.03 13.92 -8.16
CA PHE A 168 -20.20 12.97 -7.42
C PHE A 168 -20.87 12.58 -6.11
N TYR A 169 -20.86 11.29 -5.80
CA TYR A 169 -21.46 10.72 -4.61
C TYR A 169 -20.42 9.94 -3.82
N LYS A 170 -20.53 9.99 -2.48
CA LYS A 170 -19.81 9.15 -1.54
C LYS A 170 -20.81 8.51 -0.60
N ASP A 171 -20.74 7.19 -0.45
CA ASP A 171 -21.60 6.40 0.43
C ASP A 171 -23.10 6.69 0.18
N GLY A 172 -23.45 6.87 -1.10
CA GLY A 172 -24.81 7.18 -1.55
C GLY A 172 -25.22 8.66 -1.43
N SER A 173 -24.43 9.50 -0.77
CA SER A 173 -24.73 10.92 -0.56
C SER A 173 -24.06 11.80 -1.61
N LEU A 174 -24.78 12.80 -2.13
CA LEU A 174 -24.22 13.78 -3.08
C LEU A 174 -23.18 14.65 -2.37
N ILE A 175 -21.94 14.66 -2.87
CA ILE A 175 -20.88 15.51 -2.36
C ILE A 175 -20.90 16.86 -3.08
N ARG A 176 -20.82 16.85 -4.41
CA ARG A 176 -20.73 18.05 -5.25
C ARG A 176 -21.03 17.75 -6.71
N LYS A 177 -21.32 18.80 -7.48
CA LYS A 177 -21.46 18.76 -8.94
C LYS A 177 -20.34 19.56 -9.57
N GLN A 178 -19.62 18.97 -10.53
CA GLN A 178 -18.48 19.60 -11.19
C GLN A 178 -18.75 19.76 -12.68
N PRO A 179 -18.58 20.98 -13.25
CA PRO A 179 -18.95 21.27 -14.63
C PRO A 179 -18.07 20.54 -15.67
N THR A 180 -16.84 20.20 -15.29
CA THR A 180 -15.90 19.48 -16.16
C THR A 180 -15.88 17.98 -15.90
N GLY A 181 -16.58 17.49 -14.87
CA GLY A 181 -16.48 16.09 -14.43
C GLY A 181 -15.18 15.77 -13.68
N HIS A 182 -14.44 16.77 -13.21
CA HIS A 182 -13.23 16.61 -12.39
C HIS A 182 -13.53 17.06 -10.95
N MET A 183 -13.30 16.20 -9.96
CA MET A 183 -13.45 16.51 -8.55
C MET A 183 -12.14 16.27 -7.81
N THR A 184 -11.59 17.29 -7.17
CA THR A 184 -10.41 17.14 -6.30
C THR A 184 -10.81 17.14 -4.83
N ILE A 185 -10.37 16.13 -4.10
CA ILE A 185 -10.39 16.07 -2.64
C ILE A 185 -9.01 16.56 -2.20
N GLN A 186 -8.99 17.68 -1.49
CA GLN A 186 -7.74 18.29 -1.03
C GLN A 186 -7.46 17.86 0.40
N HIS A 187 -6.18 17.65 0.72
CA HIS A 187 -5.73 17.24 2.05
C HIS A 187 -6.53 16.05 2.59
N VAL A 188 -6.47 14.92 1.86
CA VAL A 188 -7.23 13.71 2.17
C VAL A 188 -7.04 13.29 3.63
N SER A 189 -8.13 12.89 4.27
CA SER A 189 -8.20 12.45 5.66
C SER A 189 -8.86 11.07 5.76
N ARG A 190 -8.76 10.39 6.90
CA ARG A 190 -9.52 9.14 7.16
C ARG A 190 -11.03 9.29 6.93
N SER A 191 -11.58 10.50 7.04
CA SER A 191 -13.01 10.75 6.78
C SER A 191 -13.39 10.72 5.30
N ASP A 192 -12.41 10.77 4.39
CA ASP A 192 -12.61 10.69 2.94
C ASP A 192 -12.64 9.24 2.43
N GLU A 193 -12.28 8.25 3.26
CA GLU A 193 -12.44 6.83 2.94
C GLU A 193 -13.91 6.48 2.71
N GLY A 194 -14.20 5.72 1.65
CA GLY A 194 -15.56 5.26 1.37
C GLY A 194 -15.81 4.87 -0.09
N LEU A 195 -17.08 4.65 -0.42
CA LEU A 195 -17.52 4.17 -1.72
C LEU A 195 -17.98 5.33 -2.61
N TYR A 196 -17.22 5.60 -3.68
CA TYR A 196 -17.48 6.70 -4.60
C TYR A 196 -18.13 6.25 -5.90
N LYS A 197 -19.02 7.08 -6.44
CA LYS A 197 -19.54 6.96 -7.82
C LYS A 197 -19.82 8.35 -8.40
N CYS A 198 -20.04 8.42 -9.71
CA CYS A 198 -20.47 9.64 -10.37
C CYS A 198 -21.65 9.39 -11.30
N ASP A 199 -22.41 10.44 -11.58
CA ASP A 199 -23.55 10.44 -12.49
C ASP A 199 -23.40 11.58 -13.49
N ILE A 200 -23.63 11.28 -14.77
CA ILE A 200 -23.66 12.26 -15.84
C ILE A 200 -25.08 12.26 -16.41
N SER A 201 -25.74 13.42 -16.31
CA SER A 201 -27.10 13.62 -16.80
C SER A 201 -27.24 13.14 -18.26
N GLY A 202 -28.14 12.19 -18.48
CA GLY A 202 -28.40 11.61 -19.81
C GLY A 202 -27.46 10.47 -20.23
N HIS A 203 -26.41 10.18 -19.46
CA HIS A 203 -25.47 9.07 -19.70
C HIS A 203 -25.51 8.00 -18.60
N GLY A 204 -25.99 8.37 -17.41
CA GLY A 204 -26.21 7.47 -16.27
C GLY A 204 -25.07 7.47 -15.25
N GLU A 205 -25.13 6.50 -14.34
CA GLU A 205 -24.18 6.36 -13.24
C GLU A 205 -22.99 5.46 -13.61
N SER A 206 -21.82 5.78 -13.06
CA SER A 206 -20.68 4.88 -13.06
C SER A 206 -20.86 3.74 -12.05
N PRO A 207 -20.17 2.61 -12.23
CA PRO A 207 -19.93 1.67 -11.14
C PRO A 207 -19.27 2.37 -9.95
N SER A 208 -19.43 1.79 -8.76
CA SER A 208 -18.79 2.32 -7.56
C SER A 208 -17.32 1.87 -7.44
N SER A 209 -16.49 2.73 -6.84
CA SER A 209 -15.08 2.44 -6.53
C SER A 209 -14.79 2.80 -5.07
N TRP A 210 -14.13 1.89 -4.35
CA TRP A 210 -13.72 2.15 -2.96
C TRP A 210 -12.40 2.91 -2.93
N ILE A 211 -12.34 4.00 -2.18
CA ILE A 211 -11.10 4.74 -1.93
C ILE A 211 -10.67 4.46 -0.49
N THR A 212 -9.49 3.85 -0.34
CA THR A 212 -8.85 3.59 0.96
C THR A 212 -7.88 4.71 1.28
N VAL A 213 -7.88 5.18 2.53
CA VAL A 213 -6.95 6.20 3.01
C VAL A 213 -5.98 5.59 4.02
N THR A 214 -4.68 5.83 3.90
CA THR A 214 -3.66 5.32 4.83
C THR A 214 -3.01 6.45 5.60
N ASP A 215 -2.74 6.23 6.88
CA ASP A 215 -2.11 7.23 7.74
C ASP A 215 -0.73 7.62 7.21
N LYS A 216 -0.40 8.90 7.32
CA LYS A 216 0.96 9.36 7.11
C LYS A 216 1.80 8.89 8.28
N HIS A 217 2.62 7.85 8.09
CA HIS A 217 3.57 7.40 9.10
C HIS A 217 4.46 8.58 9.51
N THR A 218 4.12 9.19 10.65
CA THR A 218 4.98 10.17 11.28
C THR A 218 6.02 9.37 12.02
N THR A 219 7.20 9.20 11.43
CA THR A 219 8.37 8.76 12.19
C THR A 219 8.68 9.88 13.18
N THR A 220 8.04 9.85 14.33
CA THR A 220 8.41 10.70 15.46
C THR A 220 9.82 10.27 15.84
N PRO A 221 10.85 11.14 15.73
CA PRO A 221 12.15 10.81 16.26
C PRO A 221 11.98 10.48 17.76
N PRO A 222 12.71 9.48 18.30
CA PRO A 222 12.64 9.16 19.71
C PRO A 222 12.87 10.45 20.52
N PRO A 223 12.14 10.67 21.63
CA PRO A 223 12.27 11.90 22.39
C PRO A 223 13.74 12.07 22.79
N THR A 224 14.37 13.13 22.27
CA THR A 224 15.71 13.54 22.69
C THR A 224 15.65 13.80 24.18
N SER A 225 16.20 12.88 24.98
CA SER A 225 16.35 13.07 26.42
C SER A 225 17.29 14.24 26.66
N THR A 226 16.74 15.43 26.89
CA THR A 226 17.51 16.57 27.36
C THR A 226 18.07 16.22 28.75
N PRO A 227 19.39 16.28 28.98
CA PRO A 227 19.92 16.03 30.31
C PRO A 227 19.43 17.12 31.29
N PRO A 228 19.14 16.77 32.55
CA PRO A 228 18.68 17.73 33.54
C PRO A 228 19.75 18.80 33.81
N PRO A 229 19.36 20.05 34.11
CA PRO A 229 20.30 21.11 34.41
C PRO A 229 21.09 20.76 35.68
N THR A 230 22.42 20.78 35.57
CA THR A 230 23.35 20.59 36.67
C THR A 230 23.12 21.66 37.72
N SER A 231 22.60 21.28 38.88
CA SER A 231 22.50 22.16 40.05
C SER A 231 23.89 22.41 40.63
N THR A 232 24.40 23.63 40.48
CA THR A 232 25.62 24.10 41.14
C THR A 232 25.38 24.14 42.65
N SER A 233 26.07 23.27 43.39
CA SER A 233 26.15 23.32 44.86
C SER A 233 27.06 24.47 45.28
N ASN A 234 26.50 25.48 45.94
CA ASN A 234 27.28 26.43 46.73
C ASN A 234 27.81 25.72 47.99
N PRO A 235 29.11 25.82 48.32
CA PRO A 235 29.59 25.44 49.64
C PRO A 235 29.23 26.53 50.66
N ALA A 236 28.54 26.13 51.73
CA ALA A 236 28.32 26.94 52.90
C ALA A 236 29.58 26.95 53.78
N SER A 237 29.99 28.16 54.16
CA SER A 237 30.53 28.59 55.45
C SER A 237 31.26 27.56 56.32
N ASP A 238 32.54 27.83 56.59
CA ASP A 238 33.17 27.47 57.85
C ASP A 238 33.59 28.73 58.61
N THR A 239 33.34 28.66 59.91
CA THR A 239 33.38 29.72 60.93
C THR A 239 34.55 29.43 61.85
N ASP A 240 35.32 30.43 62.30
CA ASP A 240 35.80 30.49 63.70
C ASP A 240 36.51 31.82 64.06
N PRO A 241 36.74 32.15 65.35
CA PRO A 241 36.30 33.42 65.91
C PRO A 241 37.40 34.17 66.70
N ALA A 242 36.97 35.29 67.30
CA ALA A 242 37.50 35.95 68.50
C ALA A 242 38.89 36.59 68.46
N ALA A 243 38.95 37.92 68.68
CA ALA A 243 39.32 38.49 69.99
C ALA A 243 39.54 40.03 69.96
N VAL A 244 38.82 40.73 70.86
CA VAL A 244 39.31 41.73 71.84
C VAL A 244 39.86 43.10 71.35
N ARG A 245 39.04 44.14 71.61
CA ARG A 245 39.29 45.37 72.42
C ARG A 245 40.55 46.24 72.12
N THR A 246 40.33 47.50 71.73
CA THR A 246 40.62 48.70 72.56
C THR A 246 39.79 49.87 72.02
#